data_AF-A0ABD7I1Q3-F1
#
_entry.id   AF-A0ABD7I1Q3-F1
#
_cell.length_a   1.000
_cell.length_b   1.000
_cell.length_c   1.000
_cell.angle_alpha   90.00
_cell.angle_beta   90.00
_cell.angle_gamma   90.00
#
_symmetry.space_group_name_H-M   'P 1'
#
loop_
_entity.id
_entity.type
_entity.pdbx_description
1 polymer ?
#
loop_
_entity_poly.entity_id
_entity_poly.type
_entity_poly.pdbx_seq_one_letter_code
_entity_poly.pdbx_strand_id
1 'polypeptide(L)'
;MSSHEPSWKDWHCYRKPLRVYSPDFDILVSYFNKAYPIIDASDNTERDSFDVCFDNWIKQDDWIKIIHNIEVDLINSSKVEQEFLKIFIAWIKEALQHTSVIVVEGNL
;
A
#
# COMPACT_ATOMS: atom_id res chain seq x y z
N MET A 1 15.38 27.01 12.05
CA MET A 1 15.48 25.57 11.73
C MET A 1 14.06 25.08 11.54
N SER A 2 13.69 24.70 10.32
CA SER A 2 12.32 24.23 10.02
C SER A 2 12.16 22.83 10.61
N SER A 3 11.45 22.74 11.73
CA SER A 3 10.98 21.47 12.28
C SER A 3 9.98 20.88 11.28
N HIS A 4 10.45 19.98 10.41
CA HIS A 4 9.56 19.12 9.63
C HIS A 4 8.85 18.20 10.62
N GLU A 5 7.67 18.62 11.08
CA GLU A 5 6.80 17.72 11.82
C GLU A 5 6.41 16.55 10.90
N PRO A 6 6.42 15.31 11.40
CA PRO A 6 6.11 14.15 10.59
C PRO A 6 4.63 14.15 10.19
N SER A 7 4.35 13.89 8.91
CA SER A 7 3.03 14.03 8.28
C SER A 7 1.95 13.09 8.81
N TRP A 8 2.31 12.12 9.66
CA TRP A 8 1.34 11.18 10.26
C TRP A 8 0.42 11.83 11.30
N LYS A 9 0.78 12.97 11.90
CA LYS A 9 -0.06 13.63 12.92
C LYS A 9 -1.41 14.14 12.38
N ASP A 10 -1.49 14.41 11.08
CA ASP A 10 -2.71 14.82 10.38
C ASP A 10 -3.48 13.63 9.78
N TRP A 11 -3.07 12.39 10.10
CA TRP A 11 -3.70 11.20 9.57
C TRP A 11 -5.13 11.03 10.08
N HIS A 12 -6.09 11.04 9.16
CA HIS A 12 -7.45 10.57 9.40
C HIS A 12 -7.52 9.08 9.09
N CYS A 13 -7.65 8.24 10.13
CA CYS A 13 -7.81 6.80 9.92
C CYS A 13 -9.05 6.51 9.09
N TYR A 14 -8.83 5.95 7.90
CA TYR A 14 -9.90 5.44 7.06
C TYR A 14 -10.60 4.31 7.82
N ARG A 15 -11.87 4.54 8.18
CA ARG A 15 -12.62 3.72 9.16
C ARG A 15 -12.99 2.30 8.67
N LYS A 16 -12.57 1.90 7.47
CA LYS A 16 -12.88 0.60 6.85
C LYS A 16 -11.59 -0.11 6.42
N PRO A 17 -10.85 -0.72 7.35
CA PRO A 17 -9.64 -1.46 7.00
C PRO A 17 -9.96 -2.63 6.06
N LEU A 18 -9.08 -2.90 5.09
CA LEU A 18 -9.13 -4.12 4.30
C LEU A 18 -8.34 -5.20 5.01
N ARG A 19 -8.98 -6.34 5.29
CA ARG A 19 -8.32 -7.54 5.80
C ARG A 19 -8.06 -8.50 4.63
N VAL A 20 -6.81 -8.88 4.44
CA VAL A 20 -6.36 -9.85 3.43
C VAL A 20 -5.82 -11.08 4.15
N TYR A 21 -6.15 -12.28 3.67
CA TYR A 21 -5.64 -13.52 4.24
C TYR A 21 -4.31 -13.91 3.60
N SER A 22 -3.48 -14.68 4.32
CA SER A 22 -2.12 -15.04 3.92
C SER A 22 -1.96 -15.51 2.46
N PRO A 23 -2.81 -16.37 1.89
CA PRO A 23 -2.64 -16.81 0.49
C PRO A 23 -2.71 -15.67 -0.52
N ASP A 24 -3.58 -14.69 -0.27
CA ASP A 24 -3.75 -13.53 -1.15
C ASP A 24 -2.70 -12.45 -0.84
N PHE A 25 -2.18 -12.42 0.39
CA PHE A 25 -1.17 -11.46 0.82
C PHE A 25 0.16 -11.62 0.07
N ASP A 26 0.59 -12.86 -0.17
CA ASP A 26 1.83 -13.13 -0.91
C ASP A 26 1.81 -12.54 -2.33
N ILE A 27 0.64 -12.55 -2.97
CA ILE A 27 0.42 -11.89 -4.28
C ILE A 27 0.68 -10.39 -4.14
N LEU A 28 0.13 -9.75 -3.11
CA LEU A 28 0.28 -8.31 -2.87
C LEU A 28 1.71 -7.90 -2.53
N VAL A 29 2.43 -8.71 -1.75
CA VAL A 29 3.84 -8.46 -1.40
C VAL A 29 4.72 -8.32 -2.65
N SER A 30 4.44 -9.09 -3.71
CA SER A 30 5.15 -8.94 -4.98
C SER A 30 4.95 -7.57 -5.62
N TYR A 31 3.74 -7.01 -5.55
CA TYR A 31 3.42 -5.69 -6.08
C TYR A 31 3.93 -4.56 -5.19
N PHE A 32 3.91 -4.74 -3.87
CA PHE A 32 4.50 -3.79 -2.94
C PHE A 32 5.98 -3.62 -3.27
N ASN A 33 6.75 -4.70 -3.33
CA ASN A 33 8.19 -4.62 -3.62
C ASN A 33 8.53 -3.99 -4.98
N LYS A 34 7.64 -4.04 -5.99
CA LYS A 34 7.85 -3.34 -7.27
C LYS A 34 7.81 -1.81 -7.16
N ALA A 35 7.19 -1.27 -6.11
CA ALA A 35 7.14 0.17 -5.87
C ALA A 35 8.34 0.69 -5.06
N TYR A 36 9.07 -0.19 -4.38
CA TYR A 36 10.24 0.17 -3.58
C TYR A 36 11.45 0.45 -4.48
N PRO A 37 12.37 1.35 -4.07
CA PRO A 37 12.39 2.04 -2.77
C PRO A 37 11.33 3.14 -2.63
N ILE A 38 10.86 3.34 -1.39
CA ILE A 38 9.89 4.40 -1.04
C ILE A 38 10.36 5.20 0.18
N ILE A 39 9.77 6.38 0.40
CA ILE A 39 9.98 7.16 1.63
C ILE A 39 8.84 6.89 2.61
N ASP A 40 9.15 6.22 3.72
CA ASP A 40 8.20 5.89 4.76
C ASP A 40 7.60 7.16 5.40
N ALA A 41 6.27 7.23 5.47
CA ALA A 41 5.59 8.43 5.93
C ALA A 41 5.65 8.66 7.46
N SER A 42 6.03 7.65 8.24
CA SER A 42 6.12 7.74 9.70
C SER A 42 7.35 8.53 10.16
N ASP A 43 8.49 8.33 9.50
CA ASP A 43 9.80 8.88 9.90
C ASP A 43 10.58 9.57 8.76
N ASN A 44 10.03 9.60 7.54
CA ASN A 44 10.66 10.16 6.33
C ASN A 44 11.99 9.50 5.94
N THR A 45 12.18 8.23 6.27
CA THR A 45 13.36 7.48 5.85
C THR A 45 13.07 6.59 4.64
N GLU A 46 14.08 6.36 3.82
CA GLU A 46 13.97 5.45 2.68
C GLU A 46 13.90 4.00 3.15
N ARG A 47 13.08 3.21 2.47
CA ARG A 47 12.95 1.77 2.63
C ARG A 47 13.21 1.12 1.28
N ASP A 48 14.01 0.06 1.28
CA ASP A 48 14.40 -0.65 0.05
C ASP A 48 13.48 -1.82 -0.31
N SER A 49 12.71 -2.30 0.66
CA SER A 49 11.80 -3.44 0.50
C SER A 49 10.62 -3.36 1.45
N PHE A 50 9.55 -4.06 1.10
CA PHE A 50 8.40 -4.26 1.98
C PHE A 50 8.80 -5.09 3.22
N ASP A 51 8.43 -4.62 4.41
CA ASP A 51 8.73 -5.29 5.67
C ASP A 51 7.50 -6.06 6.18
N VAL A 52 7.55 -7.39 6.15
CA VAL A 52 6.43 -8.23 6.62
C VAL A 52 6.27 -8.26 8.15
N CYS A 53 7.29 -7.82 8.89
CA CYS A 53 7.34 -7.84 10.35
C CYS A 53 6.91 -6.52 10.99
N PHE A 54 6.77 -5.45 10.21
CA PHE A 54 6.50 -4.11 10.69
C PHE A 54 5.46 -3.39 9.83
N ASP A 55 4.95 -2.27 10.36
CA ASP A 55 4.02 -1.39 9.63
C ASP A 55 4.74 -0.69 8.49
N ASN A 56 4.15 -0.72 7.29
CA ASN A 56 4.66 -0.03 6.12
C ASN A 56 3.77 1.19 5.82
N TRP A 57 4.27 2.40 6.03
CA TRP A 57 3.51 3.64 5.87
C TRP A 57 3.70 4.22 4.46
N ILE A 58 2.83 3.80 3.53
CA ILE A 58 3.00 4.06 2.09
C ILE A 58 2.20 5.30 1.67
N LYS A 59 2.87 6.26 1.00
CA LYS A 59 2.26 7.52 0.52
C LYS A 59 1.43 7.30 -0.74
N GLN A 60 0.49 8.22 -0.98
CA GLN A 60 -0.45 8.18 -2.12
C GLN A 60 0.24 7.97 -3.48
N ASP A 61 1.36 8.65 -3.74
CA ASP A 61 2.07 8.52 -5.02
C ASP A 61 2.62 7.11 -5.23
N ASP A 62 3.06 6.45 -4.16
CA ASP A 62 3.53 5.07 -4.22
C ASP A 62 2.37 4.08 -4.37
N TRP A 63 1.20 4.36 -3.77
CA TRP A 63 -0.02 3.61 -4.06
C TRP A 63 -0.46 3.72 -5.52
N ILE A 64 -0.30 4.89 -6.14
CA ILE A 64 -0.59 5.08 -7.57
C ILE A 64 0.35 4.20 -8.41
N LYS A 65 1.65 4.11 -8.04
CA LYS A 65 2.60 3.18 -8.69
C LYS A 65 2.19 1.72 -8.50
N ILE A 66 1.79 1.33 -7.29
CA ILE A 66 1.33 -0.04 -6.99
C ILE A 66 0.09 -0.39 -7.84
N ILE A 67 -0.91 0.50 -7.90
CA ILE A 67 -2.10 0.33 -8.75
C ILE A 67 -1.69 0.14 -10.20
N HIS A 68 -0.80 0.99 -10.72
CA HIS A 68 -0.34 0.89 -12.10
C HIS A 68 0.34 -0.45 -12.39
N ASN A 69 1.23 -0.90 -11.50
CA ASN A 69 1.91 -2.20 -11.63
C ASN A 69 0.93 -3.36 -11.66
N ILE A 70 -0.11 -3.32 -10.81
CA ILE A 70 -1.19 -4.32 -10.82
C ILE A 70 -1.97 -4.26 -12.15
N GLU A 71 -2.37 -3.06 -12.58
CA GLU A 71 -3.17 -2.87 -13.81
C GLU A 71 -2.43 -3.37 -15.06
N VAL A 72 -1.11 -3.21 -15.14
CA VAL A 72 -0.26 -3.75 -16.22
C VAL A 72 -0.26 -5.29 -16.24
N ASP A 73 -0.18 -5.92 -15.07
CA ASP A 73 -0.07 -7.37 -14.96
C ASP A 73 -1.42 -8.10 -15.05
N LEU A 74 -2.55 -7.40 -14.87
CA LEU A 74 -3.90 -7.97 -14.89
C LEU A 74 -4.19 -8.87 -16.09
N ILE A 75 -3.66 -8.54 -17.28
CA ILE A 75 -3.89 -9.32 -18.50
C ILE A 75 -3.29 -10.73 -18.44
N ASN A 76 -2.24 -10.91 -17.64
CA ASN A 76 -1.51 -12.16 -17.50
C ASN A 76 -1.99 -13.01 -16.32
N SER A 77 -2.79 -12.44 -15.41
CA SER A 77 -3.33 -13.13 -14.24
C SER A 77 -4.53 -14.02 -14.58
N SER A 78 -4.76 -15.05 -13.77
CA SER A 78 -5.98 -15.86 -13.84
C SER A 78 -7.23 -15.03 -13.56
N LYS A 79 -8.41 -15.51 -13.97
CA LYS A 79 -9.68 -14.79 -13.72
C LYS A 79 -9.93 -14.51 -12.24
N VAL A 80 -9.60 -15.47 -11.37
CA VAL A 80 -9.78 -15.35 -9.91
C VAL A 80 -8.85 -14.28 -9.36
N GLU A 81 -7.58 -14.28 -9.75
CA GLU A 81 -6.63 -13.23 -9.35
C GLU A 81 -7.05 -11.86 -9.88
N GLN A 82 -7.54 -11.77 -11.12
CA GLN A 82 -8.03 -10.50 -11.67
C GLN A 82 -9.20 -9.93 -10.87
N GLU A 83 -10.15 -10.78 -10.43
CA GLU A 83 -11.27 -10.36 -9.59
C GLU A 83 -10.78 -9.83 -8.25
N PHE A 84 -9.88 -10.58 -7.58
CA PHE A 84 -9.25 -10.15 -6.34
C PHE A 84 -8.51 -8.81 -6.48
N LEU A 85 -7.64 -8.69 -7.47
CA LEU A 85 -6.83 -7.48 -7.70
C LEU A 85 -7.69 -6.27 -8.06
N LYS A 86 -8.81 -6.45 -8.78
CA LYS A 86 -9.77 -5.36 -9.06
C LYS A 86 -10.47 -4.88 -7.79
N ILE A 87 -10.87 -5.80 -6.90
CA ILE A 87 -11.45 -5.44 -5.59
C ILE A 87 -10.43 -4.68 -4.75
N PHE A 88 -9.18 -5.15 -4.74
CA PHE A 88 -8.08 -4.49 -4.03
C PHE A 88 -7.82 -3.07 -4.55
N ILE A 89 -7.70 -2.89 -5.87
CA ILE A 89 -7.53 -1.57 -6.50
C ILE A 89 -8.71 -0.64 -6.16
N ALA A 90 -9.94 -1.14 -6.24
CA ALA A 90 -11.13 -0.35 -5.93
C ALA A 90 -11.11 0.14 -4.48
N TRP A 91 -10.73 -0.71 -3.54
CA TRP A 91 -10.58 -0.34 -2.14
C TRP A 91 -9.49 0.71 -1.93
N ILE A 92 -8.31 0.57 -2.55
CA ILE A 92 -7.24 1.59 -2.45
C ILE A 92 -7.75 2.94 -2.99
N LYS A 93 -8.40 2.93 -4.17
CA LYS A 93 -8.96 4.15 -4.77
C LYS A 93 -10.01 4.81 -3.89
N GLU A 94 -10.84 4.05 -3.18
CA GLU A 94 -11.78 4.58 -2.18
C GLU A 94 -11.04 5.15 -0.95
N ALA A 95 -10.08 4.42 -0.40
CA ALA A 95 -9.30 4.86 0.77
C ALA A 95 -8.54 6.17 0.50
N LEU A 96 -7.93 6.31 -0.67
CA LEU A 96 -7.18 7.50 -1.07
C LEU A 96 -8.04 8.75 -1.30
N GLN A 97 -9.38 8.64 -1.29
CA GLN A 97 -10.26 9.81 -1.24
C GLN A 97 -10.30 10.45 0.16
N HIS A 98 -9.84 9.74 1.18
CA HIS A 98 -9.95 10.12 2.59
C HIS A 98 -8.60 10.28 3.29
N THR A 99 -7.52 9.73 2.73
CA THR A 99 -6.17 9.78 3.30
C THR A 99 -5.11 9.86 2.20
N SER A 100 -3.96 10.46 2.49
CA SER A 100 -2.80 10.52 1.60
C SER A 100 -1.75 9.45 1.90
N VAL A 101 -1.99 8.61 2.91
CA VAL A 101 -1.11 7.50 3.29
C VAL A 101 -2.01 6.30 3.65
N ILE A 102 -1.58 5.07 3.35
CA ILE A 102 -2.23 3.83 3.81
C ILE A 102 -1.16 2.97 4.50
N VAL A 103 -1.48 2.44 5.67
CA VAL A 103 -0.59 1.54 6.43
C VAL A 103 -0.92 0.11 6.03
N VAL A 104 0.11 -0.64 5.67
CA VAL A 104 0.00 -2.10 5.53
C VAL A 104 0.64 -2.69 6.79
N GLU A 105 -0.21 -3.24 7.65
CA GLU A 105 0.19 -3.91 8.89
C GLU A 105 0.57 -5.36 8.55
N GLY A 106 1.83 -5.73 8.78
CA GLY A 106 2.27 -7.12 8.78
C GLY A 106 1.83 -7.78 10.09
N ASN A 107 1.05 -8.85 10.01
CA ASN A 107 0.60 -9.58 11.19
C ASN A 107 1.37 -10.90 11.29
N LEU A 108 2.55 -10.84 11.92
CA LEU A 108 3.30 -12.02 12.39
C LEU A 108 2.94 -12.31 13.85
#